data_AF-A0AAE0QBG1-F1
#
_entry.id   AF-A0AAE0QBG1-F1
#
_cell.length_a   1.000
_cell.length_b   1.000
_cell.length_c   1.000
_cell.angle_alpha   90.00
_cell.angle_beta   90.00
_cell.angle_gamma   90.00
#
_symmetry.space_group_name_H-M   'P 1'
#
loop_
_entity.id
_entity.type
_entity.pdbx_description
1 polymer ?
#
loop_
_entity_poly.entity_id
_entity_poly.type
_entity_poly.pdbx_seq_one_letter_code
_entity_poly.pdbx_strand_id
1 'polypeptide(L)'
;MDAPSKFFFSSEQKNGQKSFIHAVQIESVDVLLEPTEIRKQTVHFYSKLYSRGRSGAQIVEESFLKDLPKLSEQAARELDGELTLAELHKAPQGMENGRAPGIDGLPVEFYKAFWAVIRQDVLEVLRDSMNVGQLPLSCRRAVLTLLPKKGDLIHLKN
;
A
#
# COMPACT_ATOMS: atom_id res chain seq x y z
N MET A 1 -20.13 3.27 -27.82
CA MET A 1 -19.22 2.45 -26.99
C MET A 1 -18.44 1.59 -27.94
N ASP A 2 -17.16 1.88 -28.14
CA ASP A 2 -16.30 1.03 -28.97
C ASP A 2 -16.03 -0.27 -28.22
N ALA A 3 -16.37 -1.40 -28.85
CA ALA A 3 -16.06 -2.70 -28.30
C ALA A 3 -14.52 -2.87 -28.24
N PRO A 4 -13.97 -3.43 -27.15
CA PRO A 4 -12.53 -3.65 -27.06
C PRO A 4 -12.06 -4.56 -28.21
N SER A 5 -10.99 -4.17 -28.89
CA SER A 5 -10.48 -4.90 -30.05
C SER A 5 -9.72 -6.18 -29.63
N LYS A 6 -9.57 -7.14 -30.56
CA LYS A 6 -8.69 -8.31 -30.37
C LYS A 6 -7.27 -7.91 -29.97
N PHE A 7 -6.80 -6.76 -30.47
CA PHE A 7 -5.50 -6.19 -30.11
C PHE A 7 -5.45 -5.79 -28.62
N PHE A 8 -6.51 -5.15 -28.11
CA PHE A 8 -6.62 -4.79 -26.70
C PHE A 8 -6.57 -6.03 -25.80
N PHE A 9 -7.38 -7.05 -26.08
CA PHE A 9 -7.37 -8.29 -25.30
C PHE A 9 -6.02 -9.03 -25.36
N SER A 10 -5.36 -9.06 -26.52
CA SER A 10 -4.03 -9.64 -26.64
C SER A 10 -2.99 -8.84 -25.84
N SER A 11 -3.11 -7.51 -25.80
CA SER A 11 -2.23 -6.64 -25.03
C SER A 11 -2.42 -6.84 -23.54
N GLU A 12 -3.66 -6.92 -23.06
CA GLU A 12 -4.01 -7.23 -21.67
C GLU A 12 -3.51 -8.62 -21.26
N GLN A 13 -3.68 -9.65 -22.09
CA GLN A 13 -3.11 -10.97 -21.83
C GLN A 13 -1.59 -10.92 -21.71
N LYS A 14 -0.90 -10.24 -22.64
CA LYS A 14 0.55 -10.07 -22.58
C LYS A 14 0.97 -9.32 -21.32
N ASN A 15 0.21 -8.31 -20.90
CA ASN A 15 0.50 -7.54 -19.70
C ASN A 15 0.30 -8.39 -18.43
N GLY A 16 -0.78 -9.17 -18.38
CA GLY A 16 -1.03 -10.16 -17.33
C GLY A 16 0.10 -11.17 -17.20
N GLN A 17 0.58 -11.71 -18.33
CA GLN A 17 1.72 -12.64 -18.34
C GLN A 17 3.02 -11.97 -17.83
N LYS A 18 3.28 -10.71 -18.20
CA LYS A 18 4.43 -9.94 -17.68
C LYS A 18 4.35 -9.68 -16.18
N SER A 19 3.15 -9.60 -15.61
CA SER A 19 2.95 -9.39 -14.18
C SER A 19 3.11 -10.67 -13.33
N PHE A 20 3.24 -11.84 -13.98
CA PHE A 20 3.34 -13.11 -13.30
C PHE A 20 4.79 -13.48 -12.96
N ILE A 21 5.00 -13.93 -11.73
CA ILE A 21 6.29 -14.40 -11.24
C ILE A 21 6.44 -15.86 -11.63
N HIS A 22 7.27 -16.13 -12.64
CA HIS A 22 7.47 -17.48 -13.16
C HIS A 22 8.58 -18.24 -12.44
N ALA A 23 9.49 -17.52 -11.79
CA ALA A 23 10.62 -18.09 -11.09
C ALA A 23 11.10 -17.19 -9.95
N VAL A 24 11.54 -17.79 -8.85
CA VAL A 24 12.21 -17.09 -7.74
C VAL A 24 13.45 -17.88 -7.33
N GLN A 25 14.60 -17.21 -7.27
CA GLN A 25 15.83 -17.80 -6.77
C GLN A 25 15.92 -17.74 -5.25
N ILE A 26 16.28 -18.87 -4.65
CA ILE A 26 16.57 -19.05 -3.23
C ILE A 26 18.09 -19.25 -3.08
N GLU A 27 18.69 -18.57 -2.10
CA GLU A 27 20.04 -18.82 -1.58
C GLU A 27 21.08 -19.30 -2.61
N SER A 28 21.32 -18.44 -3.61
CA SER A 28 22.39 -18.52 -4.61
C SER A 28 22.41 -19.71 -5.57
N VAL A 29 21.60 -20.78 -5.39
CA VAL A 29 21.68 -21.96 -6.27
C VAL A 29 20.31 -22.52 -6.68
N ASP A 30 19.28 -22.45 -5.84
CA ASP A 30 17.99 -23.09 -6.12
C ASP A 30 16.98 -22.12 -6.74
N VAL A 31 16.19 -22.59 -7.71
CA VAL A 31 15.12 -21.81 -8.37
C VAL A 31 13.77 -22.49 -8.15
N LEU A 32 12.84 -21.76 -7.55
CA LEU A 32 11.44 -22.14 -7.45
C LEU A 32 10.70 -21.76 -8.72
N LEU A 33 9.96 -22.71 -9.30
CA LEU A 33 9.07 -22.49 -10.44
C LEU A 33 7.58 -22.68 -10.07
N GLU A 34 7.32 -23.40 -8.98
CA GLU A 34 5.96 -23.74 -8.57
C GLU A 34 5.27 -22.53 -7.91
N PRO A 35 4.10 -22.07 -8.41
CA PRO A 35 3.46 -20.84 -7.92
C PRO A 35 3.17 -20.83 -6.41
N THR A 36 2.82 -21.97 -5.84
CA THR A 36 2.56 -22.10 -4.40
C THR A 36 3.82 -21.87 -3.57
N GLU A 37 4.95 -22.42 -4.00
CA GLU A 37 6.24 -22.26 -3.32
C GLU A 37 6.80 -20.85 -3.52
N ILE A 38 6.66 -20.30 -4.73
CA ILE A 38 7.00 -18.89 -5.02
C ILE A 38 6.25 -17.96 -4.06
N ARG A 39 4.95 -18.17 -3.87
CA ARG A 39 4.13 -17.36 -2.95
C ARG A 39 4.60 -17.50 -1.50
N LYS A 40 4.83 -18.73 -1.03
CA LYS A 40 5.32 -18.99 0.34
C LYS A 40 6.66 -18.30 0.57
N GLN A 41 7.60 -18.43 -0.36
CA GLN A 41 8.92 -17.83 -0.25
C GLN A 41 8.86 -16.30 -0.31
N THR A 42 8.02 -15.72 -1.17
CA THR A 42 7.82 -14.27 -1.25
C THR A 42 7.26 -13.71 0.05
N VAL A 43 6.24 -14.38 0.62
CA VAL A 43 5.68 -14.00 1.93
C VAL A 43 6.75 -14.12 3.00
N HIS A 44 7.46 -15.25 3.09
CA HIS A 44 8.51 -15.46 4.08
C HIS A 44 9.59 -14.38 3.99
N PHE A 45 10.09 -14.09 2.80
CA PHE A 45 11.13 -13.09 2.55
C PHE A 45 10.70 -11.70 3.03
N TYR A 46 9.54 -11.18 2.59
CA TYR A 46 9.10 -9.84 2.97
C TYR A 46 8.62 -9.77 4.43
N SER A 47 8.02 -10.84 4.97
CA SER A 47 7.71 -10.92 6.40
C SER A 47 8.98 -10.82 7.24
N LYS A 48 10.08 -11.46 6.83
CA LYS A 48 11.38 -11.34 7.50
C LYS A 48 12.01 -9.97 7.29
N LEU A 49 12.00 -9.43 6.07
CA LEU A 49 12.58 -8.12 5.74
C LEU A 49 11.93 -6.98 6.54
N TYR A 50 10.61 -7.00 6.64
CA TYR A 50 9.83 -6.00 7.39
C TYR A 50 9.54 -6.44 8.83
N SER A 51 10.11 -7.55 9.30
CA SER A 51 10.04 -7.91 10.71
C SER A 51 10.84 -6.91 11.54
N ARG A 52 10.33 -6.61 12.73
CA ARG A 52 10.95 -5.66 13.65
C ARG A 52 12.33 -6.21 14.07
N GLY A 53 13.41 -5.58 13.60
CA GLY A 53 14.76 -5.87 14.08
C GLY A 53 14.84 -5.63 15.59
N ARG A 54 15.36 -6.60 16.36
CA ARG A 54 15.42 -6.55 17.84
C ARG A 54 16.37 -5.50 18.42
N SER A 55 17.03 -4.70 17.61
CA SER A 55 18.16 -3.88 18.04
C SER A 55 17.97 -2.43 17.60
N GLY A 56 17.34 -1.62 18.46
CA GLY A 56 17.32 -0.17 18.26
C GLY A 56 16.31 0.59 19.11
N ALA A 57 15.14 0.01 19.43
CA ALA A 57 14.04 0.77 20.02
C ALA A 57 14.44 1.55 21.28
N GLN A 58 15.20 0.94 22.19
CA GLN A 58 15.61 1.58 23.44
C GLN A 58 16.78 2.59 23.31
N ILE A 59 17.72 2.35 22.38
CA ILE A 59 18.91 3.20 22.20
C ILE A 59 18.59 4.42 21.33
N VAL A 60 17.66 4.26 20.39
CA VAL A 60 17.19 5.34 19.50
C VAL A 60 16.27 6.29 20.27
N GLU A 61 15.38 5.83 21.15
CA GLU A 61 14.39 6.72 21.76
C GLU A 61 15.01 7.83 22.64
N GLU A 62 15.99 7.54 23.50
CA GLU A 62 16.47 8.55 24.45
C GLU A 62 17.56 9.48 23.90
N SER A 63 18.46 8.96 23.06
CA SER A 63 19.59 9.74 22.56
C SER A 63 19.28 10.47 21.24
N PHE A 64 18.49 9.86 20.36
CA PHE A 64 18.17 10.45 19.04
C PHE A 64 16.99 11.43 19.11
N LEU A 65 16.01 11.22 20.01
CA LEU A 65 14.83 12.09 20.09
C LEU A 65 15.03 13.33 20.99
N LYS A 66 16.10 13.38 21.79
CA LYS A 66 16.29 14.41 22.83
C LYS A 66 16.31 15.84 22.29
N ASP A 67 16.97 16.04 21.16
CA ASP A 67 17.22 17.36 20.57
C ASP A 67 16.32 17.66 19.35
N LEU A 68 15.28 16.85 19.12
CA LEU A 68 14.33 17.10 18.05
C LEU A 68 13.38 18.26 18.41
N PRO A 69 13.00 19.10 17.43
CA PRO A 69 11.96 20.09 17.62
C PRO A 69 10.69 19.44 18.16
N LYS A 70 10.17 19.97 19.26
CA LYS A 70 8.90 19.53 19.84
C LYS A 70 7.78 20.45 19.39
N LEU A 71 6.61 19.86 19.15
CA LEU A 71 5.40 20.62 18.95
C LEU A 71 5.05 21.40 20.22
N SER A 72 4.39 22.54 20.05
CA SER A 72 3.71 23.18 21.18
C SER A 72 2.60 22.26 21.70
N GLU A 73 2.26 22.38 22.98
CA GLU A 73 1.14 21.61 23.54
C GLU A 73 -0.16 21.84 22.76
N GLN A 74 -0.34 23.06 22.25
CA GLN A 74 -1.50 23.40 21.43
C GLN A 74 -1.51 22.63 20.11
N ALA A 75 -0.39 22.61 19.38
CA ALA A 75 -0.30 21.88 18.12
C ALA A 75 -0.42 20.36 18.31
N ALA A 76 0.10 19.83 19.42
CA ALA A 76 -0.07 18.42 19.76
C ALA A 76 -1.55 18.09 19.99
N ARG A 77 -2.27 18.89 20.79
CA ARG A 77 -3.71 18.72 21.02
C ARG A 77 -4.55 18.86 19.74
N GLU A 78 -4.14 19.72 18.82
CA GLU A 78 -4.80 19.86 17.52
C GLU A 78 -4.62 18.60 16.65
N LEU A 79 -3.43 18.00 16.63
CA LEU A 79 -3.16 16.77 15.89
C LEU A 79 -3.84 15.54 16.49
N ASP A 80 -3.94 15.49 17.81
CA ASP A 80 -4.64 14.42 18.55
C ASP A 80 -6.17 14.63 18.59
N GLY A 81 -6.66 15.72 17.97
CA GLY A 81 -8.08 16.02 17.87
C GLY A 81 -8.84 15.03 16.99
N GLU A 82 -10.17 15.06 17.08
CA GLU A 82 -11.01 14.24 16.22
C GLU A 82 -10.92 14.73 14.76
N LEU A 83 -10.65 13.82 13.82
CA LEU A 83 -10.67 14.11 12.39
C LEU A 83 -12.01 14.74 11.99
N THR A 84 -11.96 15.91 11.39
CA THR A 84 -13.14 16.66 10.95
C THR A 84 -13.44 16.39 9.47
N LEU A 85 -14.70 16.57 9.08
CA LEU A 85 -15.09 16.47 7.67
C LEU A 85 -14.37 17.52 6.80
N ALA A 86 -14.10 18.70 7.34
CA ALA A 86 -13.41 19.78 6.63
C ALA A 86 -11.95 19.43 6.34
N GLU A 87 -11.27 18.77 7.27
CA GLU A 87 -9.92 18.23 7.04
C GLU A 87 -9.95 17.12 6.00
N LEU A 88 -10.88 16.17 6.16
CA LEU A 88 -11.01 15.03 5.26
C LEU A 88 -11.34 15.48 3.82
N HIS A 89 -12.12 16.55 3.63
CA HIS A 89 -12.48 17.07 2.30
C HIS A 89 -11.28 17.54 1.48
N LYS A 90 -10.17 17.92 2.13
CA LYS A 90 -8.94 18.33 1.42
C LYS A 90 -8.23 17.12 0.77
N ALA A 91 -8.45 15.91 1.29
CA ALA A 91 -7.78 14.70 0.80
C ALA A 91 -8.06 14.40 -0.69
N PRO A 92 -9.32 14.26 -1.15
CA PRO A 92 -9.58 13.97 -2.56
C PRO A 92 -9.12 15.10 -3.49
N GLN A 93 -9.10 16.36 -3.02
CA GLN A 93 -8.65 17.50 -3.81
C GLN A 93 -7.12 17.47 -4.06
N GLY A 94 -6.35 17.00 -3.09
CA GLY A 94 -4.90 16.84 -3.18
C GLY A 94 -4.43 15.60 -3.95
N MET A 95 -5.34 14.67 -4.29
CA MET A 95 -4.99 13.48 -5.04
C MET A 95 -4.85 13.78 -6.53
N GLU A 96 -3.77 13.28 -7.15
CA GLU A 96 -3.59 13.34 -8.60
C GLU A 96 -4.54 12.38 -9.32
N ASN A 97 -4.98 12.74 -10.52
CA ASN A 97 -5.76 11.86 -11.40
C ASN A 97 -4.85 10.83 -12.09
N GLY A 98 -5.43 9.77 -12.63
CA GLY A 98 -4.70 8.73 -13.38
C GLY A 98 -3.81 7.83 -12.51
N ARG A 99 -4.02 7.83 -11.19
CA ARG A 99 -3.35 6.90 -10.28
C ARG A 99 -4.01 5.52 -10.40
N ALA A 100 -3.19 4.47 -10.30
CA ALA A 100 -3.69 3.10 -10.32
C ALA A 100 -4.68 2.89 -9.16
N PRO A 101 -5.86 2.29 -9.41
CA PRO A 101 -6.84 2.01 -8.37
C PRO A 101 -6.33 0.91 -7.42
N GLY A 102 -6.98 0.81 -6.26
CA GLY A 102 -6.75 -0.28 -5.33
C GLY A 102 -7.31 -1.61 -5.83
N ILE A 103 -7.34 -2.58 -4.93
CA ILE A 103 -7.90 -3.92 -5.19
C ILE A 103 -9.41 -3.90 -5.47
N ASP A 104 -10.07 -2.80 -5.13
CA ASP A 104 -11.48 -2.52 -5.37
C ASP A 104 -11.75 -1.96 -6.77
N GLY A 105 -10.71 -1.57 -7.51
CA GLY A 105 -10.84 -0.98 -8.84
C GLY A 105 -11.37 0.45 -8.84
N LEU A 106 -11.48 1.12 -7.68
CA LEU A 106 -11.99 2.49 -7.60
C LEU A 106 -10.85 3.50 -7.76
N PRO A 107 -10.84 4.32 -8.83
CA PRO A 107 -9.78 5.29 -9.04
C PRO A 107 -10.07 6.61 -8.29
N VAL A 108 -9.10 7.51 -8.24
CA VAL A 108 -9.23 8.83 -7.58
C VAL A 108 -10.43 9.61 -8.12
N GLU A 109 -10.71 9.51 -9.41
CA GLU A 109 -11.81 10.16 -10.11
C GLU A 109 -13.18 9.71 -9.56
N PHE A 110 -13.31 8.45 -9.14
CA PHE A 110 -14.52 7.97 -8.47
C PHE A 110 -14.72 8.72 -7.15
N TYR A 111 -13.69 8.77 -6.29
CA TYR A 111 -13.78 9.46 -5.01
C TYR A 111 -14.09 10.95 -5.18
N LYS A 112 -13.50 11.62 -6.18
CA LYS A 112 -13.81 13.02 -6.49
C LYS A 112 -15.25 13.21 -6.97
N ALA A 113 -15.72 12.37 -7.89
CA ALA A 113 -17.06 12.49 -8.47
C ALA A 113 -18.18 12.19 -7.46
N PHE A 114 -17.97 11.20 -6.60
CA PHE A 114 -18.96 10.74 -5.63
C PHE A 114 -18.73 11.27 -4.21
N TRP A 115 -17.78 12.20 -4.02
CA TRP A 115 -17.39 12.68 -2.70
C TRP A 115 -18.58 13.21 -1.89
N ALA A 116 -19.49 13.94 -2.53
CA ALA A 116 -20.68 14.47 -1.88
C ALA A 116 -21.58 13.39 -1.25
N VAL A 117 -21.53 12.17 -1.78
CA VAL A 117 -22.30 11.01 -1.32
C VAL A 117 -21.52 10.25 -0.24
N ILE A 118 -20.25 9.91 -0.49
CA ILE A 118 -19.50 8.94 0.34
C ILE A 118 -18.73 9.55 1.52
N ARG A 119 -18.56 10.88 1.57
CA ARG A 119 -17.68 11.55 2.53
C ARG A 119 -18.00 11.28 4.01
N GLN A 120 -19.28 11.05 4.33
CA GLN A 120 -19.69 10.76 5.71
C GLN A 120 -19.30 9.34 6.11
N ASP A 121 -19.58 8.36 5.25
CA ASP A 121 -19.20 6.96 5.49
C ASP A 121 -17.68 6.83 5.65
N VAL A 122 -16.90 7.52 4.81
CA VAL A 122 -15.44 7.54 4.90
C VAL A 122 -14.98 8.16 6.23
N LEU A 123 -15.61 9.24 6.68
CA LEU A 123 -15.28 9.88 7.95
C LEU A 123 -15.53 8.94 9.14
N GLU A 124 -16.69 8.28 9.15
CA GLU A 124 -17.05 7.32 10.21
C GLU A 124 -16.06 6.16 10.28
N VAL A 125 -15.72 5.57 9.14
CA VAL A 125 -14.73 4.49 9.06
C VAL A 125 -13.36 4.94 9.58
N LEU A 126 -12.90 6.14 9.22
CA LEU A 126 -11.60 6.64 9.67
C LEU A 126 -11.60 6.97 11.16
N ARG A 127 -12.68 7.55 11.69
CA ARG A 127 -12.83 7.81 13.13
C ARG A 127 -12.83 6.53 13.94
N ASP A 128 -13.60 5.53 13.51
CA ASP A 128 -13.59 4.21 14.15
C ASP A 128 -12.18 3.59 14.10
N SER A 129 -11.51 3.69 12.95
CA SER A 129 -10.15 3.16 12.80
C SER A 129 -9.13 3.82 13.74
N MET A 130 -9.25 5.13 13.95
CA MET A 130 -8.39 5.87 14.89
C MET A 130 -8.70 5.46 16.34
N ASN A 131 -9.98 5.32 16.69
CA ASN A 131 -10.41 4.89 18.03
C ASN A 131 -9.95 3.46 18.37
N VAL A 132 -10.08 2.53 17.41
CA VAL A 132 -9.68 1.12 17.58
C VAL A 132 -8.16 0.96 17.40
N GLY A 133 -7.49 1.91 16.75
CA GLY A 133 -6.07 1.85 16.43
C GLY A 133 -5.74 0.91 15.26
N GLN A 134 -6.72 0.55 14.44
CA GLN A 134 -6.52 -0.27 13.24
C GLN A 134 -7.54 0.04 12.15
N LEU A 135 -7.11 -0.06 10.89
CA LEU A 135 -7.99 0.03 9.73
C LEU A 135 -8.90 -1.21 9.58
N PRO A 136 -10.02 -1.11 8.85
CA PRO A 136 -10.87 -2.25 8.52
C PRO A 136 -10.09 -3.33 7.78
N LEU A 137 -10.55 -4.58 7.85
CA LEU A 137 -9.87 -5.70 7.19
C LEU A 137 -9.73 -5.49 5.68
N SER A 138 -10.73 -4.92 5.01
CA SER A 138 -10.69 -4.58 3.58
C SER A 138 -9.54 -3.64 3.23
N CYS A 139 -9.28 -2.63 4.07
CA CYS A 139 -8.18 -1.66 3.90
C CYS A 139 -6.81 -2.22 4.29
N ARG A 140 -6.76 -3.37 4.98
CA ARG A 140 -5.52 -4.08 5.35
C ARG A 140 -5.18 -5.23 4.42
N ARG A 141 -5.95 -5.43 3.35
CA ARG A 141 -5.63 -6.42 2.31
C ARG A 141 -4.74 -5.76 1.25
N ALA A 142 -3.64 -6.42 0.93
CA ALA A 142 -2.75 -6.02 -0.15
C ALA A 142 -2.72 -7.09 -1.23
N VAL A 143 -2.67 -6.67 -2.49
CA VAL A 143 -2.27 -7.52 -3.61
C VAL A 143 -0.79 -7.28 -3.87
N LEU A 144 0.00 -8.35 -3.78
CA LEU A 144 1.43 -8.28 -4.08
C LEU A 144 1.63 -8.50 -5.58
N THR A 145 2.20 -7.50 -6.23
CA THR A 145 2.63 -7.57 -7.63
C THR A 145 4.12 -7.23 -7.67
N LEU A 146 4.93 -8.05 -8.35
CA LEU A 146 6.29 -7.67 -8.63
C LEU A 146 6.27 -6.62 -9.73
N LEU A 147 6.84 -5.45 -9.43
CA LEU A 147 7.14 -4.43 -10.42
C LEU A 147 8.58 -4.66 -10.89
N PRO A 148 8.79 -5.28 -12.07
CA PRO A 148 10.12 -5.60 -12.54
C PRO A 148 10.93 -4.32 -12.71
N LYS A 149 11.93 -4.11 -11.85
CA LYS A 149 12.98 -3.12 -12.06
C LYS A 149 14.04 -3.69 -13.01
N LYS A 150 14.94 -2.84 -13.51
CA LYS A 150 16.08 -3.30 -14.30
C LYS A 150 16.89 -4.32 -13.48
N GLY A 151 17.26 -5.45 -14.07
CA GLY A 151 17.97 -6.53 -13.39
C GLY A 151 17.32 -7.89 -13.65
N ASP A 152 17.78 -8.91 -12.92
CA ASP A 152 17.23 -10.25 -13.03
C ASP A 152 15.94 -10.40 -12.20
N LEU A 153 14.87 -10.83 -12.84
CA LEU A 153 13.52 -10.88 -12.27
C LEU A 153 13.32 -12.05 -11.31
N ILE A 154 14.26 -12.99 -11.26
CA ILE A 154 14.22 -14.13 -10.34
C ILE A 154 14.65 -13.75 -8.91
N HIS A 155 15.26 -12.58 -8.71
CA HIS A 155 15.73 -12.15 -7.39
C HIS A 155 14.72 -11.25 -6.67
N LEU A 156 14.28 -11.65 -5.48
CA LEU A 156 13.36 -10.86 -4.64
C LEU A 156 13.97 -9.57 -4.05
N LYS A 157 15.30 -9.39 -4.13
CA LYS A 157 16.02 -8.24 -3.57
C LYS A 157 16.12 -7.02 -4.52
N ASN A 158 15.66 -7.15 -5.77
CA ASN A 158 15.74 -6.09 -6.78
C ASN A 158 14.62 -5.04 -6.66
#